data_AF-A0A1M6NRE1-F1
#
_entry.id   AF-A0A1M6NRE1-F1
#
_cell.length_a   1.000
_cell.length_b   1.000
_cell.length_c   1.000
_cell.angle_alpha   90.00
_cell.angle_beta   90.00
_cell.angle_gamma   90.00
#
_symmetry.space_group_name_H-M   'P 1'
#
loop_
_entity.id
_entity.type
_entity.pdbx_description
1 polymer ?
#
loop_
_entity_poly.entity_id
_entity_poly.type
_entity_poly.pdbx_seq_one_letter_code
_entity_poly.pdbx_strand_id
1 'polypeptide(L)'
;MNKIYILWLFLLGTLNLNAQENPEGEYMNAYVVVSDTSQNYFELRQKMFDLHEKLKIKIDTMGRGFNKEKNRICLPEDDEDEIYAGQYFIRRYPSETLSLEYLSYYTEGPKAGENTMALVTAITDDKEEADQKLLEVKKHSDKAFIVNSRIYMGCMH
;
A
#
# COMPACT_ATOMS: atom_id res chain seq x y z
N MET A 1 18.34 77.57 1.13
CA MET A 1 19.54 76.75 0.84
C MET A 1 19.38 75.40 1.53
N ASN A 2 19.38 74.31 0.75
CA ASN A 2 19.77 72.94 1.13
C ASN A 2 18.93 72.24 2.22
N LYS A 3 18.42 71.01 2.10
CA LYS A 3 18.67 69.88 1.20
C LYS A 3 17.45 68.94 1.30
N ILE A 4 17.17 68.27 0.19
CA ILE A 4 16.23 67.15 0.05
C ILE A 4 16.70 65.96 0.88
N TYR A 5 15.79 65.28 1.58
CA TYR A 5 15.94 63.85 1.88
C TYR A 5 14.63 63.14 1.55
N ILE A 6 14.69 62.41 0.43
CA ILE A 6 13.67 61.48 -0.06
C ILE A 6 13.69 60.27 0.87
N LEU A 7 12.57 60.00 1.55
CA LEU A 7 12.40 58.78 2.33
C LEU A 7 11.80 57.70 1.41
N TRP A 8 12.66 56.84 0.86
CA TRP A 8 12.24 55.58 0.26
C TRP A 8 11.84 54.62 1.37
N LEU A 9 10.53 54.48 1.63
CA LEU A 9 10.04 53.33 2.37
C LEU A 9 10.04 52.13 1.42
N PHE A 10 11.01 51.24 1.64
CA PHE A 10 11.12 49.96 0.97
C PHE A 10 9.84 49.13 1.20
N LEU A 11 9.14 48.89 0.10
CA LEU A 11 8.15 47.83 -0.02
C LEU A 11 8.90 46.49 -0.04
N LEU A 12 9.10 45.89 1.12
CA LEU A 12 9.54 44.49 1.25
C LEU A 12 8.46 43.75 2.03
N GLY A 13 7.30 43.58 1.38
CA GLY A 13 6.40 42.50 1.73
C GLY A 13 7.11 41.20 1.39
N THR A 14 7.71 40.56 2.38
CA THR A 14 8.15 39.18 2.27
C THR A 14 6.91 38.32 2.12
N LEU A 15 6.56 38.03 0.86
CA LEU A 15 5.73 36.89 0.54
C LEU A 15 6.52 35.66 1.00
N ASN A 16 6.27 35.24 2.24
CA ASN A 16 6.56 33.87 2.64
C ASN A 16 5.62 32.99 1.82
N LEU A 17 6.06 32.61 0.62
CA LEU A 17 5.58 31.42 -0.04
C LEU A 17 6.02 30.23 0.82
N ASN A 18 5.28 29.98 1.89
CA ASN A 18 5.18 28.61 2.40
C ASN A 18 4.55 27.84 1.25
N ALA A 19 5.37 27.14 0.46
CA ALA A 19 4.90 26.04 -0.35
C ALA A 19 4.34 25.02 0.65
N GLN A 20 3.05 25.12 0.92
CA GLN A 20 2.33 24.15 1.72
C GLN A 20 2.44 22.85 0.92
N GLU A 21 3.23 21.89 1.38
CA GLU A 21 3.30 20.55 0.78
C GLU A 21 1.86 20.08 0.58
N ASN A 22 1.51 19.77 -0.66
CA ASN A 22 0.19 19.25 -0.96
C ASN A 22 0.17 17.79 -0.51
N PRO A 23 -0.48 17.43 0.62
CA PRO A 23 -0.49 16.06 1.11
C PRO A 23 -1.15 15.09 0.12
N GLU A 24 -1.87 15.59 -0.90
CA GLU A 24 -2.43 14.73 -1.95
C GLU A 24 -1.38 14.12 -2.89
N GLY A 25 -0.21 14.76 -3.06
CA GLY A 25 0.85 14.23 -3.93
C GLY A 25 1.51 12.95 -3.40
N GLU A 26 1.34 12.66 -2.12
CA GLU A 26 1.91 11.48 -1.47
C GLU A 26 0.94 10.31 -1.39
N TYR A 27 -0.22 10.37 -2.05
CA TYR A 27 -1.18 9.27 -2.06
C TYR A 27 -1.60 8.90 -3.49
N MET A 28 -1.80 7.61 -3.72
CA MET A 28 -2.33 7.06 -4.96
C MET A 28 -3.72 6.48 -4.69
N ASN A 29 -4.70 6.86 -5.51
CA ASN A 29 -5.96 6.11 -5.59
C ASN A 29 -5.68 4.82 -6.36
N ALA A 30 -5.93 3.69 -5.73
CA ALA A 30 -5.57 2.38 -6.23
C ALA A 30 -6.79 1.44 -6.20
N TYR A 31 -6.81 0.54 -7.17
CA TYR A 31 -7.67 -0.63 -7.22
C TYR A 31 -6.86 -1.85 -6.80
N VAL A 32 -7.21 -2.42 -5.65
CA VAL A 32 -6.55 -3.62 -5.10
C VAL A 32 -7.43 -4.82 -5.40
N VAL A 33 -6.94 -5.71 -6.26
CA VAL A 33 -7.67 -6.92 -6.66
C VAL A 33 -7.37 -8.04 -5.67
N VAL A 34 -8.40 -8.47 -4.93
CA VAL A 34 -8.31 -9.49 -3.88
C VAL A 34 -8.98 -10.76 -4.37
N SER A 35 -8.28 -11.90 -4.30
CA SER A 35 -8.84 -13.20 -4.70
C SER A 35 -9.74 -13.81 -3.62
N ASP A 36 -9.31 -13.76 -2.36
CA ASP A 36 -10.04 -14.31 -1.21
C ASP A 36 -9.50 -13.67 0.09
N THR A 37 -10.21 -13.84 1.19
CA THR A 37 -9.81 -13.39 2.52
C THR A 37 -9.93 -14.53 3.53
N SER A 38 -9.11 -14.50 4.58
CA SER A 38 -9.20 -15.44 5.70
C SER A 38 -8.50 -14.88 6.93
N GLN A 39 -8.86 -15.38 8.11
CA GLN A 39 -8.07 -15.19 9.34
C GLN A 39 -7.04 -16.31 9.52
N ASN A 40 -7.06 -17.35 8.68
CA ASN A 40 -6.10 -18.44 8.69
C ASN A 40 -5.04 -18.24 7.59
N TYR A 41 -3.83 -17.90 8.00
CA TYR A 41 -2.70 -17.66 7.08
C TYR A 41 -2.40 -18.88 6.21
N PHE A 42 -2.39 -20.08 6.79
CA PHE A 42 -1.99 -21.29 6.07
C PHE A 42 -3.04 -21.71 5.03
N GLU A 43 -4.33 -21.52 5.34
CA GLU A 43 -5.40 -21.73 4.36
C GLU A 43 -5.24 -20.77 3.17
N LEU A 44 -5.03 -19.48 3.46
CA LEU A 44 -4.89 -18.46 2.43
C LEU A 44 -3.62 -18.64 1.60
N ARG A 45 -2.53 -19.11 2.22
CA ARG A 45 -1.27 -19.47 1.56
C ARG A 45 -1.43 -20.64 0.61
N GLN A 46 -2.23 -21.65 0.96
CA GLN A 46 -2.52 -22.74 0.03
C GLN A 46 -3.26 -22.23 -1.20
N LYS A 47 -4.27 -21.37 -1.02
CA LYS A 47 -4.97 -20.71 -2.14
C LYS A 47 -4.04 -19.86 -3.00
N MET A 48 -3.06 -19.19 -2.39
CA MET A 48 -2.03 -18.44 -3.11
C MET A 48 -1.23 -19.33 -4.05
N PHE A 49 -0.78 -20.50 -3.59
CA PHE A 49 -0.06 -21.44 -4.46
C PHE A 49 -0.94 -22.06 -5.53
N ASP A 50 -2.18 -22.41 -5.21
CA ASP A 50 -3.11 -22.94 -6.19
C ASP A 50 -3.38 -21.90 -7.30
N LEU A 51 -3.50 -20.62 -6.94
CA LEU A 51 -3.69 -19.53 -7.89
C LEU A 51 -2.43 -19.24 -8.71
N HIS A 52 -1.24 -19.29 -8.08
CA HIS A 52 0.05 -19.23 -8.77
C HIS A 52 0.14 -20.29 -9.85
N GLU A 53 -0.23 -21.54 -9.55
CA GLU A 53 -0.15 -22.63 -10.51
C GLU A 53 -1.12 -22.45 -11.69
N LYS A 54 -2.31 -21.91 -11.45
CA LYS A 54 -3.35 -21.73 -12.47
C LYS A 54 -3.09 -20.52 -13.38
N LEU A 55 -2.69 -19.39 -12.80
CA LEU A 55 -2.56 -18.12 -13.51
C LEU A 55 -1.11 -17.73 -13.83
N LYS A 56 -0.13 -18.44 -13.26
CA LYS A 56 1.31 -18.16 -13.41
C LYS A 56 1.70 -16.75 -12.96
N ILE A 57 0.90 -16.12 -12.10
CA ILE A 57 1.22 -14.85 -11.44
C ILE A 57 2.34 -15.10 -10.42
N LYS A 58 3.41 -14.31 -10.45
CA LYS A 58 4.54 -14.46 -9.51
C LYS A 58 4.09 -14.22 -8.07
N ILE A 59 4.69 -14.93 -7.12
CA ILE A 59 4.54 -14.64 -5.69
C ILE A 59 5.65 -13.68 -5.28
N ASP A 60 5.28 -12.59 -4.64
CA ASP A 60 6.21 -11.63 -4.05
C ASP A 60 5.68 -11.20 -2.69
N THR A 61 6.29 -11.70 -1.62
CA THR A 61 5.92 -11.37 -0.25
C THR A 61 6.71 -10.18 0.30
N MET A 62 7.60 -9.58 -0.51
CA MET A 62 8.54 -8.54 -0.08
C MET A 62 9.35 -8.95 1.16
N GLY A 63 9.78 -10.21 1.23
CA GLY A 63 10.52 -10.77 2.37
C GLY A 63 9.66 -11.15 3.58
N ARG A 64 8.37 -10.82 3.60
CA ARG A 64 7.47 -11.14 4.72
C ARG A 64 7.15 -12.63 4.79
N GLY A 65 6.95 -13.11 6.02
CA GLY A 65 6.45 -14.44 6.33
C GLY A 65 5.52 -14.42 7.54
N PHE A 66 4.90 -15.56 7.85
CA PHE A 66 4.10 -15.69 9.08
C PHE A 66 4.98 -16.09 10.26
N ASN A 67 5.13 -15.19 11.22
CA ASN A 67 5.76 -15.46 12.49
C ASN A 67 4.74 -16.11 13.44
N LYS A 68 4.98 -17.37 13.81
CA LYS A 68 4.08 -18.14 14.67
C LYS A 68 4.06 -17.65 16.12
N GLU A 69 5.18 -17.15 16.62
CA GLU A 69 5.31 -16.65 18.00
C GLU A 69 4.54 -15.34 18.18
N LYS A 70 4.65 -14.44 17.20
CA LYS A 70 3.92 -13.17 17.13
C LYS A 70 2.50 -13.31 16.56
N ASN A 71 2.16 -14.49 16.03
CA ASN A 71 0.90 -14.80 15.35
C ASN A 71 0.52 -13.76 14.27
N ARG A 72 1.50 -13.35 13.44
CA ARG A 72 1.31 -12.28 12.43
C ARG A 72 2.21 -12.43 11.22
N ILE A 73 1.82 -11.79 10.11
CA ILE A 73 2.69 -11.57 8.96
C ILE A 73 3.65 -10.44 9.29
N CYS A 74 4.96 -10.66 9.18
CA CYS A 74 5.98 -9.64 9.39
C CYS A 74 7.28 -9.97 8.64
N LEU A 75 8.18 -9.00 8.57
CA LEU A 75 9.57 -9.23 8.19
C LEU A 75 10.31 -10.05 9.27
N PRO A 76 11.44 -10.67 8.92
CA PRO A 76 12.34 -11.29 9.89
C PRO A 76 12.80 -10.32 10.99
N GLU A 77 13.22 -10.83 12.14
CA GLU A 77 13.76 -9.98 13.23
C GLU A 77 15.15 -9.42 12.90
N ASP A 78 15.85 -10.06 11.96
CA ASP A 78 17.19 -9.71 11.48
C ASP A 78 17.15 -9.02 10.10
N ASP A 79 16.03 -8.38 9.77
CA ASP A 79 15.89 -7.57 8.56
C ASP A 79 16.90 -6.40 8.58
N GLU A 80 17.41 -6.03 7.40
CA GLU A 80 18.40 -4.95 7.26
C GLU A 80 17.84 -3.57 7.62
N ASP A 81 16.53 -3.39 7.47
CA ASP A 81 15.83 -2.19 7.93
C ASP A 81 15.40 -2.38 9.39
N GLU A 82 16.25 -1.90 10.30
CA GLU A 82 16.03 -1.99 11.76
C GLU A 82 14.68 -1.42 12.22
N ILE A 83 14.10 -0.45 11.47
CA ILE A 83 12.80 0.15 11.82
C ILE A 83 11.66 -0.85 11.58
N TYR A 84 11.77 -1.66 10.53
CA TYR A 84 10.74 -2.63 10.13
C TYR A 84 11.06 -4.07 10.50
N ALA A 85 12.25 -4.34 11.03
CA ALA A 85 12.61 -5.64 11.58
C ALA A 85 11.55 -6.18 12.54
N GLY A 86 11.06 -7.39 12.26
CA GLY A 86 10.00 -8.04 13.01
C GLY A 86 8.62 -7.38 12.90
N GLN A 87 8.44 -6.31 12.10
CA GLN A 87 7.18 -5.60 11.87
C GLN A 87 6.51 -5.99 10.55
N TYR A 88 5.23 -5.67 10.42
CA TYR A 88 4.54 -5.75 9.14
C TYR A 88 4.92 -4.54 8.28
N PHE A 89 5.42 -4.80 7.08
CA PHE A 89 5.67 -3.77 6.06
C PHE A 89 4.61 -3.90 4.97
N ILE A 90 3.95 -2.82 4.56
CA ILE A 90 2.83 -2.88 3.60
C ILE A 90 3.35 -2.88 2.15
N ARG A 91 2.71 -3.65 1.26
CA ARG A 91 2.86 -3.47 -0.19
C ARG A 91 2.04 -2.29 -0.70
N ARG A 92 2.71 -1.32 -1.34
CA ARG A 92 2.10 -0.04 -1.75
C ARG A 92 2.10 0.19 -3.27
N TYR A 93 3.18 -0.16 -3.95
CA TYR A 93 3.36 0.18 -5.36
C TYR A 93 2.56 -0.71 -6.31
N PRO A 94 2.10 -0.16 -7.46
CA PRO A 94 1.45 -0.94 -8.50
C PRO A 94 2.28 -2.15 -8.92
N SER A 95 1.63 -3.30 -9.00
CA SER A 95 2.29 -4.58 -9.32
C SER A 95 1.27 -5.69 -9.52
N GLU A 96 1.60 -6.66 -10.39
CA GLU A 96 0.83 -7.89 -10.61
C GLU A 96 1.56 -9.10 -9.99
N THR A 97 1.54 -9.18 -8.67
CA THR A 97 2.09 -10.29 -7.90
C THR A 97 1.10 -10.76 -6.84
N LEU A 98 1.20 -12.03 -6.48
CA LEU A 98 0.47 -12.62 -5.37
C LEU A 98 1.18 -12.31 -4.06
N SER A 99 0.45 -11.76 -3.11
CA SER A 99 0.95 -11.53 -1.76
C SER A 99 -0.16 -11.69 -0.72
N LEU A 100 0.23 -12.09 0.50
CA LEU A 100 -0.67 -12.14 1.65
C LEU A 100 -0.49 -10.87 2.46
N GLU A 101 -1.54 -10.07 2.52
CA GLU A 101 -1.54 -8.74 3.12
C GLU A 101 -2.63 -8.65 4.17
N TYR A 102 -2.57 -7.65 5.05
CA TYR A 102 -3.68 -7.34 5.94
C TYR A 102 -4.69 -6.45 5.21
N LEU A 103 -5.95 -6.90 5.14
CA LEU A 103 -7.01 -6.19 4.38
C LEU A 103 -7.24 -4.77 4.89
N SER A 104 -7.11 -4.57 6.20
CA SER A 104 -7.35 -3.29 6.87
C SER A 104 -6.46 -2.16 6.34
N TYR A 105 -5.26 -2.46 5.84
CA TYR A 105 -4.39 -1.47 5.21
C TYR A 105 -4.93 -0.93 3.87
N TYR A 106 -5.92 -1.59 3.27
CA TYR A 106 -6.51 -1.17 1.99
C TYR A 106 -7.91 -0.60 2.11
N THR A 107 -8.66 -0.91 3.17
CA THR A 107 -10.08 -0.55 3.27
C THR A 107 -10.34 0.72 4.06
N GLU A 108 -9.80 0.89 5.27
CA GLU A 108 -10.06 2.07 6.13
C GLU A 108 -8.92 2.36 7.12
N GLY A 109 -7.72 1.84 6.83
CA GLY A 109 -6.57 1.85 7.75
C GLY A 109 -6.66 0.75 8.81
N PRO A 110 -5.55 0.45 9.51
CA PRO A 110 -5.50 -0.62 10.49
C PRO A 110 -6.41 -0.32 11.70
N LYS A 111 -7.50 -1.05 11.84
CA LYS A 111 -8.30 -1.08 13.09
C LYS A 111 -7.72 -2.13 14.03
N ALA A 112 -7.60 -1.78 15.31
CA ALA A 112 -7.08 -2.70 16.32
C ALA A 112 -7.89 -4.01 16.34
N GLY A 113 -7.21 -5.15 16.14
CA GLY A 113 -7.81 -6.49 16.16
C GLY A 113 -8.30 -7.02 14.81
N GLU A 114 -8.25 -6.24 13.72
CA GLU A 114 -8.57 -6.73 12.38
C GLU A 114 -7.42 -7.53 11.78
N ASN A 115 -7.41 -8.84 12.04
CA ASN A 115 -6.43 -9.78 11.50
C ASN A 115 -6.87 -10.45 10.19
N THR A 116 -7.88 -9.88 9.52
CA THR A 116 -8.33 -10.40 8.23
C THR A 116 -7.23 -10.21 7.20
N MET A 117 -6.69 -11.32 6.72
CA MET A 117 -5.71 -11.33 5.64
C MET A 117 -6.44 -11.41 4.30
N ALA A 118 -5.84 -10.77 3.30
CA ALA A 118 -6.28 -10.78 1.91
C ALA A 118 -5.19 -11.42 1.05
N LEU A 119 -5.62 -12.27 0.11
CA LEU A 119 -4.76 -12.70 -1.00
C LEU A 119 -4.86 -11.64 -2.09
N VAL A 120 -3.92 -10.71 -2.10
CA VAL A 120 -3.83 -9.63 -3.10
C VAL A 120 -3.17 -10.18 -4.36
N THR A 121 -3.77 -9.85 -5.52
CA THR A 121 -3.33 -10.34 -6.84
C THR A 121 -2.78 -9.21 -7.72
N ALA A 122 -3.30 -8.00 -7.55
CA ALA A 122 -2.80 -6.81 -8.22
C ALA A 122 -3.09 -5.56 -7.38
N ILE A 123 -2.20 -4.58 -7.51
CA ILE A 123 -2.44 -3.17 -7.16
C ILE A 123 -2.21 -2.41 -8.46
N THR A 124 -3.17 -1.58 -8.87
CA THR A 124 -3.06 -0.72 -10.05
C THR A 124 -3.83 0.57 -9.81
N ASP A 125 -3.43 1.68 -10.43
CA ASP A 125 -4.18 2.93 -10.50
C ASP A 125 -5.13 2.99 -11.71
N ASP A 126 -5.09 1.98 -12.59
CA ASP A 126 -5.98 1.84 -13.73
C ASP A 126 -7.17 0.92 -13.40
N LYS A 127 -8.38 1.46 -13.54
CA LYS A 127 -9.62 0.74 -13.29
C LYS A 127 -9.85 -0.40 -14.30
N GLU A 128 -9.51 -0.20 -15.56
CA GLU A 128 -9.72 -1.19 -16.61
C GLU A 128 -8.79 -2.39 -16.41
N GLU A 129 -7.53 -2.15 -16.06
CA GLU A 129 -6.59 -3.22 -15.67
C GLU A 129 -7.13 -4.02 -14.47
N ALA A 130 -7.65 -3.34 -13.45
CA ALA A 130 -8.22 -3.99 -12.28
C ALA A 130 -9.45 -4.84 -12.62
N ASP A 131 -10.35 -4.33 -13.45
CA ASP A 131 -11.54 -5.06 -13.90
C ASP A 131 -11.15 -6.30 -14.73
N GLN A 132 -10.17 -6.17 -15.64
CA GLN A 132 -9.66 -7.29 -16.43
C GLN A 132 -9.02 -8.36 -15.55
N LYS A 133 -8.18 -7.94 -14.58
CA LYS A 133 -7.57 -8.86 -13.61
C LYS A 133 -8.62 -9.55 -12.75
N LEU A 134 -9.65 -8.83 -12.30
CA LEU A 134 -10.75 -9.42 -11.54
C LEU A 134 -11.46 -10.51 -12.33
N LEU A 135 -11.74 -10.29 -13.61
CA LEU A 135 -12.36 -11.29 -14.49
C LEU A 135 -11.49 -12.53 -14.66
N GLU A 136 -10.16 -12.36 -14.75
CA GLU A 136 -9.20 -13.46 -14.80
C GLU A 136 -9.23 -14.27 -13.50
N VAL A 137 -9.12 -13.61 -12.34
CA VAL A 137 -9.10 -14.25 -11.03
C VAL A 137 -10.43 -14.94 -10.71
N LYS A 138 -11.56 -14.38 -11.11
CA LYS A 138 -12.90 -14.97 -10.91
C LYS A 138 -13.10 -16.32 -11.59
N LYS A 139 -12.29 -16.68 -12.58
CA LYS A 139 -12.30 -18.04 -13.17
C LYS A 139 -11.86 -19.12 -12.17
N HIS A 140 -11.20 -18.74 -11.08
CA HIS A 140 -10.62 -19.64 -10.09
C HIS A 140 -10.99 -19.30 -8.64
N SER A 141 -11.54 -18.12 -8.39
CA SER A 141 -12.05 -17.70 -7.08
C SER A 141 -13.31 -16.85 -7.22
N ASP A 142 -14.48 -17.43 -6.95
CA ASP A 142 -15.77 -16.73 -7.02
C ASP A 142 -15.89 -15.60 -5.99
N LYS A 143 -15.09 -15.64 -4.93
CA LYS A 143 -15.04 -14.63 -3.87
C LYS A 143 -14.23 -13.39 -4.24
N ALA A 144 -13.59 -13.36 -5.41
CA ALA A 144 -12.71 -12.26 -5.77
C ALA A 144 -13.46 -10.93 -5.92
N PHE A 145 -12.82 -9.85 -5.48
CA PHE A 145 -13.38 -8.49 -5.47
C PHE A 145 -12.27 -7.43 -5.60
N ILE A 146 -12.67 -6.18 -5.84
CA ILE A 146 -11.78 -5.02 -5.86
C ILE A 146 -12.03 -4.18 -4.61
N VAL A 147 -10.95 -3.71 -3.99
CA VAL A 147 -10.96 -2.66 -2.97
C VAL A 147 -10.46 -1.37 -3.60
N ASN A 148 -11.24 -0.30 -3.49
CA ASN A 148 -10.77 1.05 -3.81
C ASN A 148 -10.02 1.58 -2.59
N SER A 149 -8.74 1.90 -2.76
CA SER A 149 -7.84 2.28 -1.67
C SER A 149 -7.15 3.61 -1.96
N ARG A 150 -6.83 4.37 -0.91
CA ARG A 150 -5.96 5.55 -0.98
C ARG A 150 -4.65 5.20 -0.28
N ILE A 151 -3.66 4.78 -1.05
CA ILE A 151 -2.40 4.23 -0.53
C ILE A 151 -1.34 5.32 -0.46
N TYR A 152 -0.66 5.44 0.67
CA TYR A 152 0.48 6.35 0.84
C TYR A 152 1.65 5.93 -0.06
N MET A 153 2.22 6.84 -0.84
CA MET A 153 3.36 6.65 -1.76
C MET A 153 4.64 7.35 -1.31
N GLY A 154 4.59 8.15 -0.23
CA GLY A 154 5.77 8.82 0.30
C GLY A 154 6.82 7.86 0.88
N CYS A 155 7.92 8.44 1.38
CA CYS A 155 8.98 7.66 2.02
C CYS A 155 8.47 7.05 3.32
N MET A 156 8.77 5.77 3.53
CA MET A 156 8.45 5.05 4.77
C MET A 156 9.64 5.02 5.74
N HIS A 157 10.69 5.79 5.47
CA HIS A 157 11.93 5.89 6.25
C HIS A 157 12.27 7.36 6.47
#